data_AF-A0A7J9EJ87-F1
#
_entry.id   AF-A0A7J9EJ87-F1
#
_cell.length_a   1.000
_cell.length_b   1.000
_cell.length_c   1.000
_cell.angle_alpha   90.00
_cell.angle_beta   90.00
_cell.angle_gamma   90.00
#
_symmetry.space_group_name_H-M   'P 1'
#
loop_
_entity.id
_entity.type
_entity.pdbx_description
1 polymer ?
#
loop_
_entity_poly.entity_id
_entity_poly.type
_entity_poly.pdbx_seq_one_letter_code
_entity_poly.pdbx_strand_id
1 'polypeptide(L)'
;MATEEISRTQGFNPSQQSSSLPDYPQMILEAIEALNEKEGSSMASIAKHIDSTHSDLPASHSTLLSHHLNQMKQMGQIVMLNNNYSKPDPNAP
;
A
#
# COMPACT_ATOMS: atom_id res chain seq x y z
N MET A 1 -2.38 -41.35 -4.55
CA MET A 1 -2.02 -40.87 -5.90
C MET A 1 -2.58 -39.46 -6.05
N ALA A 2 -1.82 -38.61 -6.74
CA ALA A 2 -1.87 -37.15 -6.75
C ALA A 2 -3.11 -36.52 -7.39
N THR A 3 -3.41 -35.27 -6.99
CA THR A 3 -3.47 -34.00 -7.78
C THR A 3 -4.05 -32.92 -6.84
N GLU A 4 -3.30 -31.97 -6.27
CA GLU A 4 -2.72 -30.74 -6.85
C GLU A 4 -3.73 -29.87 -7.62
N GLU A 5 -4.29 -28.86 -6.95
CA GLU A 5 -4.71 -27.55 -7.48
C GLU A 5 -4.84 -26.59 -6.28
N ILE A 6 -3.77 -25.95 -5.82
CA ILE A 6 -3.18 -24.71 -6.37
C ILE A 6 -4.24 -23.61 -6.50
N SER A 7 -4.76 -23.14 -5.36
CA SER A 7 -5.39 -21.82 -5.25
C SER A 7 -4.32 -20.71 -5.31
N ARG A 8 -3.56 -20.67 -6.41
CA ARG A 8 -2.85 -19.47 -6.83
C ARG A 8 -3.88 -18.57 -7.50
N THR A 9 -4.42 -17.64 -6.73
CA THR A 9 -4.66 -16.24 -7.10
C THR A 9 -5.51 -15.61 -6.00
N GLN A 10 -4.88 -15.20 -4.90
CA GLN A 10 -5.25 -13.89 -4.35
C GLN A 10 -4.55 -12.85 -5.23
N GLY A 11 -5.04 -12.72 -6.46
CA GLY A 11 -4.93 -11.44 -7.14
C GLY A 11 -5.64 -10.46 -6.23
N PHE A 12 -4.90 -9.50 -5.68
CA PHE A 12 -5.48 -8.34 -5.02
C PHE A 12 -6.59 -7.82 -5.94
N ASN A 13 -7.85 -7.99 -5.54
CA ASN A 13 -8.99 -7.52 -6.33
C ASN A 13 -8.91 -5.99 -6.36
N PRO A 14 -8.65 -5.33 -7.51
CA PRO A 14 -8.65 -3.87 -7.60
C PRO A 14 -10.08 -3.30 -7.67
N SER A 15 -11.10 -4.09 -7.35
CA SER A 15 -12.51 -3.74 -7.42
C SER A 15 -13.04 -3.23 -6.07
N GLN A 16 -12.52 -2.09 -5.62
CA GLN A 16 -13.31 -1.18 -4.78
C GLN A 16 -13.33 0.20 -5.41
N GLN A 17 -14.00 0.25 -6.56
CA GLN A 17 -14.57 1.48 -7.09
C GLN A 17 -15.69 1.94 -6.14
N SER A 18 -15.36 2.88 -5.26
CA SER A 18 -16.35 3.75 -4.62
C SER A 18 -15.80 5.16 -4.60
N SER A 19 -15.96 5.81 -5.75
CA SER A 19 -16.42 7.19 -5.89
C SER A 19 -16.33 8.09 -4.64
N SER A 20 -15.53 9.14 -4.77
CA SER A 20 -15.70 10.48 -4.17
C SER A 20 -14.82 10.88 -2.97
N LEU A 21 -13.86 10.07 -2.52
CA LEU A 21 -12.90 10.48 -1.50
C LEU A 21 -11.46 10.13 -1.93
N PRO A 22 -10.46 10.98 -1.67
CA PRO A 22 -9.06 10.60 -1.83
C PRO A 22 -8.75 9.47 -0.83
N ASP A 23 -8.79 8.24 -1.33
CA ASP A 23 -8.54 7.04 -0.55
C ASP A 23 -7.02 6.90 -0.33
N TYR A 24 -6.52 7.50 0.75
CA TYR A 24 -5.13 7.35 1.18
C TYR A 24 -4.65 5.89 1.18
N PRO A 25 -5.44 4.89 1.63
CA PRO A 25 -5.04 3.49 1.53
C PRO A 25 -4.69 3.07 0.12
N GLN A 26 -5.48 3.48 -0.87
CA GLN A 26 -5.24 3.19 -2.28
C GLN A 26 -3.98 3.90 -2.79
N MET A 27 -3.82 5.18 -2.47
CA MET A 27 -2.66 5.98 -2.86
C MET A 27 -1.35 5.46 -2.26
N ILE A 28 -1.41 4.96 -1.02
CA ILE A 28 -0.29 4.31 -0.35
C ILE A 28 0.09 3.01 -1.08
N LEU A 29 -0.89 2.15 -1.39
CA LEU A 29 -0.64 0.89 -2.10
C LEU A 29 -0.07 1.16 -3.49
N GLU A 30 -0.68 2.09 -4.24
CA GLU A 30 -0.22 2.49 -5.56
C GLU A 30 1.20 3.06 -5.51
N ALA A 31 1.51 3.91 -4.54
CA ALA A 31 2.86 4.44 -4.35
C ALA A 31 3.87 3.33 -4.03
N ILE A 32 3.53 2.40 -3.12
CA ILE A 32 4.40 1.27 -2.80
C ILE A 32 4.61 0.37 -4.03
N GLU A 33 3.57 0.15 -4.83
CA GLU A 33 3.64 -0.61 -6.09
C GLU A 33 4.43 0.08 -7.18
N ALA A 34 4.27 1.39 -7.33
CA ALA A 34 4.98 2.19 -8.31
C ALA A 34 6.47 2.31 -7.94
N LEU A 35 6.77 2.43 -6.65
CA LEU A 35 8.15 2.45 -6.15
C LEU A 35 8.79 1.05 -6.19
N ASN A 36 8.00 -0.01 -5.95
CA ASN A 36 8.41 -1.42 -6.01
C ASN A 36 9.79 -1.69 -5.37
N GLU A 37 10.06 -1.05 -4.23
CA GLU A 37 11.36 -1.18 -3.56
C GLU A 37 11.46 -2.50 -2.81
N LYS A 38 12.59 -3.20 -2.98
CA LYS A 38 12.83 -4.53 -2.39
C LYS A 38 12.71 -4.57 -0.86
N GLU A 39 13.09 -3.47 -0.19
CA GLU A 39 13.00 -3.32 1.26
C GLU A 39 11.79 -2.50 1.71
N GLY A 40 10.96 -2.07 0.76
CA GLY A 40 9.83 -1.18 0.97
C GLY A 40 10.15 0.29 0.77
N SER A 41 9.09 1.08 0.81
CA SER A 41 9.13 2.52 0.60
C SER A 41 9.03 3.25 1.92
N SER A 42 9.95 4.18 2.17
CA SER A 42 9.84 5.05 3.34
C SER A 42 8.58 5.93 3.26
N MET A 43 8.08 6.40 4.41
CA MET A 43 6.96 7.35 4.47
C MET A 43 7.21 8.57 3.56
N ALA A 44 8.46 9.06 3.50
CA ALA A 44 8.83 10.19 2.67
C ALA A 44 8.77 9.87 1.17
N SER A 45 9.19 8.67 0.77
CA SER A 45 9.10 8.22 -0.63
C SER A 45 7.64 8.11 -1.08
N ILE A 46 6.79 7.53 -0.23
CA ILE A 46 5.35 7.40 -0.46
C ILE A 46 4.70 8.78 -0.54
N ALA A 47 4.98 9.66 0.43
CA ALA A 47 4.49 11.04 0.44
C ALA A 47 4.88 11.79 -0.83
N LYS A 48 6.14 11.69 -1.25
CA LYS A 48 6.64 12.35 -2.47
C LYS A 48 5.97 11.82 -3.74
N HIS A 49 5.76 10.50 -3.84
CA HIS A 49 5.05 9.91 -4.96
C HIS A 49 3.61 10.42 -5.01
N ILE A 50 2.93 10.38 -3.87
CA ILE A 50 1.57 10.87 -3.69
C ILE A 50 1.45 12.37 -4.05
N ASP A 51 2.39 13.21 -3.60
CA ASP A 51 2.43 14.65 -3.92
C ASP A 51 2.67 14.91 -5.41
N SER A 52 3.44 14.04 -6.07
CA SER A 52 3.70 14.11 -7.52
C SER A 52 2.50 13.65 -8.35
N THR A 53 1.75 12.65 -7.87
CA THR A 53 0.58 12.09 -8.55
C THR A 53 -0.69 12.90 -8.27
N HIS A 54 -0.81 13.47 -7.07
CA HIS A 54 -1.97 14.20 -6.59
C HIS A 54 -1.59 15.62 -6.16
N SER A 55 -1.88 16.58 -7.03
CA SER A 55 -1.62 18.01 -6.77
C SER A 55 -2.68 18.70 -5.91
N ASP A 56 -3.74 18.00 -5.50
CA ASP A 56 -4.87 18.54 -4.70
C ASP A 56 -4.83 18.07 -3.24
N LEU A 57 -3.63 17.91 -2.68
CA LEU A 57 -3.46 17.44 -1.32
C LEU A 57 -3.29 18.58 -0.33
N PRO A 58 -3.92 18.50 0.86
CA PRO A 58 -3.69 19.47 1.90
C PRO A 58 -2.24 19.40 2.39
N ALA A 59 -1.70 20.53 2.86
CA ALA A 59 -0.35 20.60 3.44
C ALA A 59 -0.15 19.63 4.64
N SER A 60 -1.24 19.22 5.28
CA SER A 60 -1.27 18.22 6.36
C SER A 60 -1.32 16.77 5.89
N HIS A 61 -1.13 16.49 4.58
CA HIS A 61 -1.21 15.13 4.05
C HIS A 61 -0.21 14.18 4.73
N SER A 62 0.95 14.65 5.18
CA SER A 62 1.93 13.80 5.87
C SER A 62 1.39 13.23 7.19
N THR A 63 0.62 14.01 7.96
CA THR A 63 -0.03 13.51 9.19
C THR A 63 -1.10 12.48 8.84
N LEU A 64 -1.92 12.77 7.82
CA LEU A 64 -2.95 11.84 7.37
C LEU A 64 -2.34 10.54 6.84
N LEU A 65 -1.27 10.65 6.06
CA LEU A 65 -0.50 9.54 5.53
C LEU A 65 0.02 8.64 6.66
N SER A 66 0.65 9.22 7.68
CA SER A 66 1.14 8.46 8.84
C SER A 66 0.00 7.73 9.58
N HIS A 67 -1.14 8.39 9.75
CA HIS A 67 -2.32 7.77 10.34
C HIS A 67 -2.80 6.56 9.51
N HIS A 68 -2.95 6.74 8.20
CA HIS A 68 -3.38 5.66 7.30
C HIS A 68 -2.36 4.53 7.21
N LEU A 69 -1.06 4.82 7.14
CA LEU A 69 0.01 3.82 7.19
C LEU A 69 -0.07 2.99 8.46
N ASN A 70 -0.29 3.62 9.61
CA ASN A 70 -0.45 2.92 10.87
C ASN A 70 -1.70 2.03 10.89
N GLN A 71 -2.84 2.52 10.40
CA GLN A 71 -4.08 1.73 10.27
C GLN A 71 -3.90 0.53 9.34
N MET A 72 -3.35 0.74 8.15
CA MET A 72 -3.10 -0.33 7.17
C MET A 72 -2.13 -1.38 7.71
N LYS A 73 -1.10 -0.94 8.47
CA LYS A 73 -0.18 -1.84 9.16
C LYS A 73 -0.93 -2.71 10.19
N GLN A 74 -1.80 -2.11 10.99
CA GLN A 74 -2.61 -2.83 11.98
C GLN A 74 -3.61 -3.81 11.33
N MET A 75 -4.16 -3.44 10.18
CA MET A 75 -5.06 -4.30 9.39
C MET A 75 -4.31 -5.43 8.66
N GLY A 76 -2.98 -5.42 8.64
CA GLY A 76 -2.19 -6.37 7.87
C GLY A 76 -2.23 -6.15 6.36
N GLN A 77 -2.62 -4.95 5.90
CA GLN A 77 -2.62 -4.58 4.47
C GLN A 77 -1.24 -4.16 3.97
N ILE A 78 -0.38 -3.68 4.87
CA ILE A 78 1.03 -3.34 4.61
C ILE A 78 1.88 -3.86 5.76
N VAL A 79 3.16 -4.13 5.50
CA VAL A 79 4.17 -4.45 6.50
C VAL A 79 5.13 -3.29 6.65
N MET A 80 5.56 -3.02 7.88
CA MET A 80 6.59 -2.01 8.16
C MET A 80 7.89 -2.73 8.53
N LEU A 81 8.88 -2.67 7.66
CA LEU A 81 10.20 -3.27 7.84
C LEU A 81 11.25 -2.16 7.88
N ASN A 82 12.00 -2.06 8.98
CA ASN A 82 13.11 -1.11 9.11
C ASN A 82 12.74 0.33 8.73
N ASN A 83 11.57 0.80 9.19
CA ASN A 83 10.98 2.12 8.88
C ASN A 83 10.48 2.32 7.44
N ASN A 84 10.49 1.27 6.62
CA ASN A 84 9.95 1.25 5.27
C ASN A 84 8.63 0.45 5.24
N TYR A 85 7.74 0.83 4.34
CA TYR A 85 6.41 0.21 4.17
C TYR A 85 6.37 -0.56 2.85
N SER A 86 5.92 -1.81 2.91
CA SER A 86 5.75 -2.69 1.75
C SER A 86 4.38 -3.36 1.78
N LYS A 87 3.93 -3.87 0.64
CA LYS A 87 2.81 -4.82 0.64
C LYS A 87 3.23 -6.10 1.38
N PRO A 88 2.33 -6.73 2.15
CA PRO A 88 2.57 -8.05 2.71
C PRO A 88 2.71 -9.01 1.54
N ASP A 89 3.81 -9.75 1.48
CA ASP A 89 3.93 -10.85 0.54
C ASP A 89 2.97 -11.97 0.99
N PRO A 90 1.91 -12.29 0.23
CA PRO A 90 1.01 -13.40 0.56
C PRO A 90 1.68 -14.78 0.37
N ASN A 91 2.95 -14.81 -0.05
CA ASN A 91 3.76 -16.01 -0.26
C ASN A 91 4.94 -16.12 0.72
N ALA A 92 5.10 -15.20 1.68
CA ALA A 92 6.13 -15.34 2.72
C ALA A 92 5.66 -16.41 3.75
N PRO A 93 6.40 -17.52 3.93
CA PRO A 93 6.01 -18.66 4.77
C PRO A 93 6.04 -18.37 6.27
#